data_AF-A0A8J3IK55-F1
#
_entry.id   AF-A0A8J3IK55-F1
#
_cell.length_a   1.000
_cell.length_b   1.000
_cell.length_c   1.000
_cell.angle_alpha   90.00
_cell.angle_beta   90.00
_cell.angle_gamma   90.00
#
_symmetry.space_group_name_H-M   'P 1'
#
loop_
_entity.id
_entity.type
_entity.pdbx_description
1 polymer ?
#
loop_
_entity_poly.entity_id
_entity_poly.type
_entity_poly.pdbx_seq_one_letter_code
_entity_poly.pdbx_strand_id
1 'polypeptide(L)'
;MTVEQKHQRWQEVTAWCEQLDPRSPVDPGIKETVIALNILDIPTVMSCEGHLHGPFAPWIKIAAPDFYEKRKRIKQVQNWLEQQPETDETRRVVEYMEQQKSVTIREHLTIRRRLYDYLAHFYQERCVPYERRLVLSGGDGITSLGSQGDVLMEILPLEERRERLLAYQDEMRAFTAFLKQLYFSSEDEG
;
A
#
# COMPACT_ATOMS: atom_id res chain seq x y z
N MET A 1 -13.88 9.31 -17.99
CA MET A 1 -14.48 7.97 -17.91
C MET A 1 -15.94 8.14 -17.53
N THR A 2 -16.85 7.66 -18.37
CA THR A 2 -18.27 7.69 -18.01
C THR A 2 -18.53 6.92 -16.72
N VAL A 3 -19.65 7.20 -16.06
CA VAL A 3 -20.04 6.50 -14.83
C VAL A 3 -20.07 4.98 -15.06
N GLU A 4 -20.55 4.51 -16.22
CA GLU A 4 -20.57 3.10 -16.60
C GLU A 4 -19.17 2.51 -16.70
N GLN A 5 -18.23 3.22 -17.35
CA GLN A 5 -16.83 2.79 -17.44
C GLN A 5 -16.18 2.71 -16.04
N LYS A 6 -16.52 3.66 -15.15
CA LYS A 6 -16.02 3.65 -13.77
C LYS A 6 -16.52 2.42 -13.00
N HIS A 7 -17.80 2.08 -13.15
CA HIS A 7 -18.40 0.88 -12.54
C HIS A 7 -17.82 -0.40 -13.12
N GLN A 8 -17.63 -0.48 -14.43
CA GLN A 8 -17.00 -1.64 -15.08
C GLN A 8 -15.59 -1.86 -14.53
N ARG A 9 -14.78 -0.80 -14.46
CA ARG A 9 -13.43 -0.89 -13.89
C ARG A 9 -13.44 -1.34 -12.43
N TRP A 10 -14.42 -0.88 -11.66
CA TRP A 10 -14.61 -1.34 -10.28
C TRP A 10 -14.87 -2.84 -10.20
N GLN A 11 -15.76 -3.36 -11.06
CA GLN A 11 -16.07 -4.78 -11.15
C GLN A 11 -14.86 -5.61 -11.58
N GLU A 12 -14.07 -5.13 -12.55
CA GLU A 12 -12.85 -5.80 -13.00
C GLU A 12 -11.83 -5.96 -11.87
N VAL A 13 -11.55 -4.90 -11.11
CA VAL A 13 -10.60 -4.95 -9.99
C VAL A 13 -11.17 -5.79 -8.84
N THR A 14 -12.48 -5.77 -8.62
CA THR A 14 -13.15 -6.65 -7.64
C THR A 14 -12.94 -8.12 -8.01
N ALA A 15 -13.20 -8.49 -9.26
CA ALA A 15 -13.01 -9.85 -9.75
C ALA A 15 -11.54 -10.29 -9.69
N TRP A 16 -10.60 -9.39 -9.98
CA TRP A 16 -9.17 -9.65 -9.79
C TRP A 16 -8.84 -9.98 -8.33
N CYS A 17 -9.35 -9.20 -7.36
CA CYS A 17 -9.15 -9.48 -5.93
C CYS A 17 -9.70 -10.85 -5.50
N GLU A 18 -10.78 -11.31 -6.12
CA GLU A 18 -11.41 -12.61 -5.84
C GLU A 18 -10.63 -13.79 -6.46
N GLN A 19 -9.83 -13.54 -7.48
CA GLN A 19 -8.98 -14.55 -8.14
C GLN A 19 -7.60 -14.70 -7.49
N LEU A 20 -7.26 -13.88 -6.49
CA LEU A 20 -6.03 -14.01 -5.71
C LEU A 20 -6.01 -15.35 -4.94
N ASP A 21 -4.82 -15.71 -4.42
CA ASP A 21 -4.62 -17.00 -3.74
C ASP A 21 -5.72 -17.24 -2.69
N PRO A 22 -6.57 -18.28 -2.86
CA PRO A 22 -7.67 -18.55 -1.93
C PRO A 22 -7.19 -18.97 -0.53
N ARG A 23 -5.90 -19.28 -0.36
CA ARG A 23 -5.29 -19.54 0.96
C ARG A 23 -4.94 -18.26 1.71
N SER A 24 -4.92 -17.12 1.02
CA SER A 24 -4.64 -15.80 1.58
C SER A 24 -5.52 -14.76 0.90
N PRO A 25 -6.85 -14.91 1.00
CA PRO A 25 -7.78 -13.98 0.39
C PRO A 25 -7.66 -12.61 1.05
N VAL A 26 -8.03 -11.56 0.30
CA VAL A 26 -8.12 -10.22 0.89
C VAL A 26 -9.25 -10.19 1.92
N ASP A 27 -8.91 -9.79 3.15
CA ASP A 27 -9.86 -9.69 4.26
C ASP A 27 -11.08 -8.82 3.89
N PRO A 28 -12.32 -9.27 4.16
CA PRO A 28 -13.53 -8.56 3.73
C PRO A 28 -13.60 -7.10 4.22
N GLY A 29 -13.14 -6.81 5.44
CA GLY A 29 -13.21 -5.49 6.05
C GLY A 29 -12.25 -4.45 5.45
N ILE A 30 -11.25 -4.87 4.67
CA ILE A 30 -10.28 -3.99 3.99
C ILE A 30 -10.30 -4.13 2.47
N LYS A 31 -11.04 -5.09 1.92
CA LYS A 31 -11.09 -5.39 0.49
C LYS A 31 -11.46 -4.18 -0.37
N GLU A 32 -12.45 -3.39 0.04
CA GLU A 32 -12.81 -2.18 -0.71
C GLU A 32 -11.70 -1.13 -0.73
N THR A 33 -10.89 -1.03 0.33
CA THR A 33 -9.72 -0.14 0.35
C THR A 33 -8.70 -0.58 -0.68
N VAL A 34 -8.43 -1.89 -0.73
CA VAL A 34 -7.54 -2.49 -1.73
C VAL A 34 -8.02 -2.20 -3.14
N ILE A 35 -9.32 -2.39 -3.41
CA ILE A 35 -9.92 -2.10 -4.72
C ILE A 35 -9.78 -0.61 -5.07
N ALA A 36 -10.18 0.29 -4.17
CA ALA A 36 -10.14 1.73 -4.41
C ALA A 36 -8.72 2.24 -4.70
N LEU A 37 -7.72 1.76 -3.95
CA LEU A 37 -6.32 2.10 -4.19
C LEU A 37 -5.84 1.63 -5.58
N ASN A 38 -6.09 0.38 -5.97
CA ASN A 38 -5.65 -0.13 -7.28
C ASN A 38 -6.35 0.57 -8.46
N ILE A 39 -7.60 0.98 -8.29
CA ILE A 39 -8.32 1.77 -9.30
C ILE A 39 -7.72 3.17 -9.47
N LEU A 40 -7.21 3.75 -8.38
CA LEU A 40 -6.52 5.04 -8.37
C LEU A 40 -5.02 4.93 -8.69
N ASP A 41 -4.60 3.84 -9.35
CA ASP A 41 -3.22 3.56 -9.72
C ASP A 41 -2.24 3.56 -8.52
N ILE A 42 -2.70 3.09 -7.36
CA ILE A 42 -1.87 2.83 -6.17
C ILE A 42 -1.78 1.31 -5.99
N PRO A 43 -0.74 0.64 -6.53
CA PRO A 43 -0.67 -0.81 -6.56
C PRO A 43 -0.47 -1.39 -5.16
N THR A 44 -1.41 -2.22 -4.72
CA THR A 44 -1.32 -2.92 -3.44
C THR A 44 -0.68 -4.28 -3.63
N VAL A 45 0.14 -4.72 -2.67
CA VAL A 45 0.81 -6.02 -2.73
C VAL A 45 0.48 -6.97 -1.59
N MET A 46 0.04 -6.44 -0.45
CA MET A 46 -0.45 -7.22 0.70
C MET A 46 -1.37 -6.34 1.55
N SER A 47 -2.27 -6.93 2.31
CA SER A 47 -3.12 -6.22 3.26
C SER A 47 -3.51 -7.11 4.43
N CYS A 48 -3.97 -6.50 5.52
CA CYS A 48 -4.68 -7.17 6.60
C CYS A 48 -5.68 -6.20 7.23
N GLU A 49 -6.85 -6.68 7.64
CA GLU A 49 -7.87 -5.85 8.33
C GLU A 49 -7.58 -5.62 9.82
N GLY A 50 -6.57 -6.30 10.37
CA GLY A 50 -6.19 -6.26 11.77
C GLY A 50 -6.97 -7.24 12.66
N HIS A 51 -6.29 -7.82 13.64
CA HIS A 51 -6.79 -8.88 14.51
C HIS A 51 -6.29 -8.69 15.95
N LEU A 52 -7.06 -9.14 16.95
CA LEU A 52 -6.72 -8.98 18.38
C LEU A 52 -5.43 -9.71 18.81
N HIS A 53 -4.99 -10.70 18.04
CA HIS A 53 -3.79 -11.50 18.30
C HIS A 53 -2.62 -11.19 17.34
N GLY A 54 -2.72 -10.07 16.60
CA GLY A 54 -1.68 -9.61 15.70
C GLY A 54 -1.89 -10.13 14.27
N PRO A 55 -1.58 -9.31 13.24
CA PRO A 55 -1.26 -7.88 13.31
C PRO A 55 -2.45 -7.05 13.82
N PHE A 56 -2.22 -6.07 14.70
CA PHE A 56 -3.27 -5.48 15.55
C PHE A 56 -4.11 -4.37 14.91
N ALA A 57 -3.72 -3.85 13.76
CA ALA A 57 -4.38 -2.75 13.09
C ALA A 57 -4.53 -3.06 11.59
N PRO A 58 -5.51 -2.46 10.89
CA PRO A 58 -5.60 -2.56 9.45
C PRO A 58 -4.38 -1.93 8.78
N TRP A 59 -3.81 -2.62 7.80
CA TRP A 59 -2.67 -2.12 7.04
C TRP A 59 -2.71 -2.61 5.59
N ILE A 60 -2.07 -1.83 4.71
CA ILE A 60 -1.89 -2.15 3.29
C ILE A 60 -0.45 -1.86 2.90
N LYS A 61 0.23 -2.85 2.30
CA LYS A 61 1.53 -2.66 1.67
C LYS A 61 1.35 -2.31 0.21
N ILE A 62 2.13 -1.33 -0.22
CA ILE A 62 2.10 -0.70 -1.53
C ILE A 62 3.51 -0.75 -2.09
N ALA A 63 3.65 -1.17 -3.34
CA ALA A 63 4.93 -1.22 -4.02
C ALA A 63 4.72 -0.87 -5.50
N ALA A 64 5.79 -0.47 -6.17
CA ALA A 64 5.75 -0.34 -7.63
C ALA A 64 5.45 -1.70 -8.28
N PRO A 65 4.87 -1.73 -9.49
CA PRO A 65 4.72 -2.97 -10.26
C PRO A 65 6.04 -3.72 -10.37
N ASP A 66 5.97 -5.04 -10.30
CA ASP A 66 7.11 -5.97 -10.34
C ASP A 66 8.18 -5.75 -9.25
N PHE A 67 7.92 -4.96 -8.21
CA PHE A 67 8.92 -4.65 -7.18
C PHE A 67 9.58 -5.90 -6.59
N TYR A 68 8.81 -6.94 -6.23
CA TYR A 68 9.35 -8.16 -5.66
C TYR A 68 10.21 -8.95 -6.65
N GLU A 69 9.83 -8.99 -7.94
CA GLU A 69 10.60 -9.66 -8.97
C GLU A 69 11.89 -8.90 -9.29
N LYS A 70 11.82 -7.56 -9.40
CA LYS A 70 13.00 -6.69 -9.52
C LYS A 70 13.94 -6.88 -8.33
N ARG A 71 13.41 -6.89 -7.09
CA ARG A 71 14.19 -7.11 -5.87
C ARG A 71 14.84 -8.50 -5.82
N LYS A 72 14.12 -9.54 -6.24
CA LYS A 72 14.64 -10.92 -6.31
C LYS A 72 15.80 -11.02 -7.31
N ARG A 73 15.65 -10.43 -8.50
CA ARG A 73 16.73 -10.35 -9.51
C ARG A 73 17.93 -9.59 -8.97
N ILE A 74 17.69 -8.46 -8.32
CA ILE A 74 18.76 -7.66 -7.71
C ILE A 74 19.56 -8.50 -6.71
N LYS A 75 18.87 -9.22 -5.81
CA LYS A 75 19.50 -10.09 -4.82
C LYS A 75 20.30 -11.22 -5.47
N GLN A 76 19.79 -11.82 -6.54
CA GLN A 76 20.51 -12.87 -7.29
C GLN A 76 21.82 -12.35 -7.90
N VAL A 77 21.78 -11.17 -8.51
CA VAL A 77 22.99 -10.53 -9.07
C VAL A 77 23.98 -10.14 -7.98
N GLN A 78 23.51 -9.62 -6.84
CA GLN A 78 24.37 -9.31 -5.69
C GLN A 78 25.09 -10.55 -5.17
N ASN A 79 24.36 -11.65 -4.93
CA ASN A 79 24.95 -12.91 -4.49
C ASN A 79 25.99 -13.45 -5.50
N TRP A 80 25.74 -13.27 -6.81
CA TRP A 80 26.70 -13.65 -7.85
C TRP A 80 27.95 -12.78 -7.79
N LEU A 81 27.80 -11.45 -7.66
CA LEU A 81 28.90 -10.49 -7.57
C LEU A 81 29.81 -10.74 -6.35
N GLU A 82 29.26 -11.14 -5.21
CA GLU A 82 30.03 -11.48 -4.00
C GLU A 82 31.05 -12.61 -4.22
N GLN A 83 30.83 -13.46 -5.24
CA GLN A 83 31.70 -14.58 -5.58
C GLN A 83 32.68 -14.25 -6.73
N GLN A 84 32.61 -13.05 -7.31
CA GLN A 84 33.46 -12.64 -8.43
C GLN A 84 34.64 -11.80 -7.95
N PRO A 85 35.81 -11.88 -8.62
CA PRO A 85 36.87 -10.92 -8.43
C PRO A 85 36.43 -9.53 -8.91
N GLU A 86 36.92 -8.48 -8.27
CA GLU A 86 36.66 -7.13 -8.75
C GLU A 86 37.38 -6.90 -10.08
N THR A 87 36.59 -6.67 -11.13
CA THR A 87 37.01 -6.38 -12.50
C THR A 87 36.22 -5.21 -13.06
N ASP A 88 36.64 -4.66 -14.20
CA ASP A 88 35.87 -3.63 -14.90
C ASP A 88 34.48 -4.13 -15.32
N GLU A 89 34.35 -5.43 -15.62
CA GLU A 89 33.06 -6.04 -15.94
C GLU A 89 32.13 -6.10 -14.73
N THR A 90 32.61 -6.58 -13.57
CA THR A 90 31.79 -6.59 -12.35
C THR A 90 31.45 -5.19 -11.89
N ARG A 91 32.33 -4.19 -12.09
CA ARG A 91 32.04 -2.79 -11.80
C ARG A 91 30.90 -2.24 -12.66
N ARG A 92 30.88 -2.54 -13.97
CA ARG A 92 29.76 -2.17 -14.86
C ARG A 92 28.45 -2.80 -14.44
N VAL A 93 28.47 -4.05 -13.97
CA VAL A 93 27.27 -4.71 -13.45
C VAL A 93 26.76 -4.00 -12.20
N VAL A 94 27.65 -3.62 -11.27
CA VAL A 94 27.28 -2.83 -10.08
C VAL A 94 26.65 -1.50 -10.47
N GLU A 95 27.25 -0.76 -11.41
CA GLU A 95 26.72 0.52 -11.89
C GLU A 95 25.32 0.37 -12.51
N TYR A 96 25.13 -0.64 -13.38
CA TYR A 96 23.83 -0.95 -13.96
C TYR A 96 22.78 -1.26 -12.89
N MET A 97 23.17 -2.03 -11.87
CA MET A 97 22.30 -2.41 -10.75
C MET A 97 21.86 -1.21 -9.91
N GLU A 98 22.77 -0.28 -9.60
CA GLU A 98 22.43 0.96 -8.90
C GLU A 98 21.50 1.86 -9.72
N GLN A 99 21.67 1.89 -11.05
CA GLN A 99 20.73 2.58 -11.94
C GLN A 99 19.33 1.94 -11.89
N GLN A 100 19.23 0.61 -11.95
CA GLN A 100 17.93 -0.09 -11.88
C GLN A 100 17.23 0.10 -10.53
N LYS A 101 17.98 0.07 -9.42
CA LYS A 101 17.46 0.42 -8.09
C LYS A 101 16.91 1.83 -8.06
N SER A 102 17.67 2.79 -8.58
CA SER A 102 17.29 4.20 -8.61
C SER A 102 16.00 4.44 -9.40
N VAL A 103 15.84 3.78 -10.55
CA VAL A 103 14.60 3.83 -11.35
C VAL A 103 13.42 3.27 -10.55
N THR A 104 13.58 2.09 -9.96
CA THR A 104 12.53 1.42 -9.18
C THR A 104 12.10 2.26 -7.96
N ILE A 105 13.06 2.87 -7.26
CA ILE A 105 12.78 3.78 -6.14
C ILE A 105 12.00 5.00 -6.63
N ARG A 106 12.38 5.60 -7.76
CA ARG A 106 11.68 6.78 -8.32
C ARG A 106 10.24 6.47 -8.71
N GLU A 107 10.00 5.32 -9.34
CA GLU A 107 8.65 4.81 -9.64
C GLU A 107 7.82 4.71 -8.36
N HIS A 108 8.37 4.06 -7.32
CA HIS A 108 7.69 3.93 -6.04
C HIS A 108 7.40 5.27 -5.36
N LEU A 109 8.36 6.21 -5.36
CA LEU A 109 8.17 7.52 -4.76
C LEU A 109 7.06 8.34 -5.45
N THR A 110 6.84 8.12 -6.75
CA THR A 110 5.73 8.75 -7.49
C THR A 110 4.39 8.24 -6.97
N ILE A 111 4.27 6.93 -6.74
CA ILE A 111 3.07 6.31 -6.14
C ILE A 111 2.89 6.82 -4.70
N ARG A 112 3.96 6.84 -3.89
CA ARG A 112 3.91 7.31 -2.50
C ARG A 112 3.49 8.79 -2.42
N ARG A 113 3.94 9.63 -3.35
CA ARG A 113 3.54 11.04 -3.43
C ARG A 113 2.03 11.19 -3.66
N ARG A 114 1.45 10.45 -4.62
CA ARG A 114 -0.01 10.48 -4.85
C ARG A 114 -0.79 10.09 -3.60
N LEU A 115 -0.31 9.09 -2.87
CA LEU A 115 -0.95 8.66 -1.63
C LEU A 115 -0.82 9.72 -0.51
N TYR A 116 0.29 10.45 -0.44
CA TYR A 116 0.40 11.63 0.43
C TYR A 116 -0.64 12.69 0.06
N ASP A 117 -0.83 12.98 -1.23
CA ASP A 117 -1.82 13.96 -1.68
C ASP A 117 -3.25 13.54 -1.27
N TYR A 118 -3.59 12.25 -1.41
CA TYR A 118 -4.88 11.72 -0.92
C TYR A 118 -5.04 11.82 0.59
N LEU A 119 -4.01 11.46 1.38
CA LEU A 119 -4.08 11.58 2.84
C LEU A 119 -4.16 13.04 3.29
N ALA A 120 -3.43 13.94 2.63
CA ALA A 120 -3.47 15.37 2.93
C ALA A 120 -4.87 15.94 2.69
N HIS A 121 -5.49 15.60 1.56
CA HIS A 121 -6.86 16.02 1.26
C HIS A 121 -7.87 15.36 2.22
N PHE A 122 -7.74 14.07 2.49
CA PHE A 122 -8.59 13.37 3.44
C PHE A 122 -8.57 14.05 4.82
N TYR A 123 -7.40 14.47 5.30
CA TYR A 123 -7.24 15.07 6.62
C TYR A 123 -7.39 16.60 6.67
N GLN A 124 -7.61 17.29 5.55
CA GLN A 124 -7.59 18.76 5.48
C GLN A 124 -8.56 19.43 6.47
N GLU A 125 -9.75 18.87 6.66
CA GLU A 125 -10.80 19.41 7.55
C GLU A 125 -11.20 18.43 8.66
N ARG A 126 -10.47 17.33 8.83
CA ARG A 126 -10.79 16.29 9.83
C ARG A 126 -10.01 16.51 11.12
N CYS A 127 -10.72 16.55 12.24
CA CYS A 127 -10.13 16.42 13.56
C CYS A 127 -10.24 14.97 14.04
N VAL A 128 -9.15 14.21 13.94
CA VAL A 128 -9.04 12.84 14.46
C VAL A 128 -7.88 12.71 15.45
N PRO A 129 -8.01 11.86 16.49
CA PRO A 129 -6.91 11.55 17.41
C PRO A 129 -5.66 11.12 16.65
N TYR A 130 -4.49 11.54 17.12
CA TYR A 130 -3.23 11.34 16.41
C TYR A 130 -2.94 9.85 16.13
N GLU A 131 -3.16 8.99 17.11
CA GLU A 131 -2.97 7.53 17.00
C GLU A 131 -3.88 6.87 15.95
N ARG A 132 -5.06 7.46 15.70
CA ARG A 132 -6.04 6.93 14.74
C ARG A 132 -5.67 7.29 13.30
N ARG A 133 -4.91 8.37 13.09
CA ARG A 133 -4.55 8.87 11.74
C ARG A 133 -3.84 7.79 10.94
N LEU A 134 -4.22 7.65 9.68
CA LEU A 134 -3.50 6.84 8.72
C LEU A 134 -2.22 7.55 8.30
N VAL A 135 -1.12 6.81 8.30
CA VAL A 135 0.21 7.30 7.96
C VAL A 135 0.94 6.34 7.03
N LEU A 136 1.95 6.88 6.36
CA LEU A 136 2.81 6.13 5.46
C LEU A 136 4.14 5.84 6.15
N SER A 137 4.43 4.56 6.38
CA SER A 137 5.69 4.07 6.91
C SER A 137 6.43 3.19 5.89
N GLY A 138 7.66 2.80 6.22
CA GLY A 138 8.54 2.05 5.33
C GLY A 138 9.42 2.92 4.42
N GLY A 139 10.22 2.25 3.60
CA GLY A 139 11.24 2.82 2.73
C GLY A 139 11.69 1.79 1.68
N ASP A 140 12.56 2.20 0.77
CA ASP A 140 13.20 1.33 -0.25
C ASP A 140 12.22 0.54 -1.12
N GLY A 141 11.22 1.22 -1.68
CA GLY A 141 10.32 0.66 -2.70
C GLY A 141 9.09 -0.06 -2.17
N ILE A 142 8.91 -0.14 -0.83
CA ILE A 142 7.65 -0.53 -0.19
C ILE A 142 7.20 0.57 0.77
N THR A 143 5.92 0.91 0.69
CA THR A 143 5.21 1.78 1.63
C THR A 143 4.14 0.97 2.34
N SER A 144 4.02 1.14 3.66
CA SER A 144 2.90 0.61 4.43
C SER A 144 1.96 1.77 4.79
N LEU A 145 0.68 1.61 4.50
CA LEU A 145 -0.41 2.46 4.94
C LEU A 145 -1.06 1.80 6.15
N GLY A 146 -1.15 2.49 7.28
CA GLY A 146 -1.79 1.98 8.51
C GLY A 146 -1.97 3.08 9.54
N SER A 147 -2.63 2.79 10.66
CA SER A 147 -2.82 3.75 11.75
C SER A 147 -1.50 4.05 12.48
N GLN A 148 -1.26 5.32 12.81
CA GLN A 148 -0.05 5.80 13.50
C GLN A 148 0.18 5.12 14.86
N GLY A 149 -0.89 4.74 15.55
CA GLY A 149 -0.85 4.07 16.84
C GLY A 149 -0.81 2.55 16.78
N ASP A 150 -0.58 1.94 15.62
CA ASP A 150 -0.52 0.47 15.48
C ASP A 150 0.53 -0.16 16.40
N VAL A 151 1.70 0.45 16.52
CA VAL A 151 2.82 0.02 17.37
C VAL A 151 2.47 0.00 18.87
N LEU A 152 1.48 0.77 19.30
CA LEU A 152 1.09 0.85 20.70
C LEU A 152 0.17 -0.32 21.10
N MET A 153 -0.48 -0.98 20.14
CA MET A 153 -1.42 -2.08 20.40
C MET A 153 -0.78 -3.26 21.14
N GLU A 154 0.51 -3.45 20.86
CA GLU A 154 1.56 -4.05 21.69
C GLU A 154 1.24 -4.23 23.17
N ILE A 155 1.18 -3.06 23.80
CA ILE A 155 1.26 -2.87 25.24
C ILE A 155 -0.11 -2.62 25.88
N LEU A 156 -1.16 -2.56 25.06
CA LEU A 156 -2.51 -2.32 25.54
C LEU A 156 -3.15 -3.58 26.12
N PRO A 157 -3.95 -3.46 27.19
CA PRO A 157 -4.87 -4.52 27.61
C PRO A 157 -5.82 -4.95 26.49
N LEU A 158 -6.34 -6.18 26.56
CA LEU A 158 -7.17 -6.76 25.51
C LEU A 158 -8.42 -5.92 25.17
N GLU A 159 -9.09 -5.37 26.18
CA GLU A 159 -10.29 -4.55 25.96
C GLU A 159 -9.95 -3.24 25.26
N GLU A 160 -8.91 -2.53 25.69
CA GLU A 160 -8.44 -1.31 25.01
C GLU A 160 -7.99 -1.63 23.57
N ARG A 161 -7.28 -2.74 23.36
CA ARG A 161 -6.89 -3.20 22.03
C ARG A 161 -8.12 -3.42 21.13
N ARG A 162 -9.21 -3.97 21.66
CA ARG A 162 -10.45 -4.17 20.91
C ARG A 162 -11.06 -2.84 20.49
N GLU A 163 -11.14 -1.89 21.40
CA GLU A 163 -11.66 -0.54 21.11
C GLU A 163 -10.80 0.18 20.06
N ARG A 164 -9.47 0.11 20.19
CA ARG A 164 -8.54 0.71 19.23
C ARG A 164 -8.62 0.06 17.86
N LEU A 165 -8.70 -1.26 17.78
CA LEU A 165 -8.83 -1.97 16.49
C LEU A 165 -10.07 -1.50 15.75
N LEU A 166 -11.22 -1.41 16.43
CA LEU A 166 -12.46 -0.91 15.83
C LEU A 166 -12.30 0.53 15.33
N ALA A 167 -11.69 1.41 16.13
CA ALA A 167 -11.44 2.79 15.75
C ALA A 167 -10.50 2.93 14.53
N TYR A 168 -9.48 2.06 14.43
CA TYR A 168 -8.56 2.04 13.29
C TYR A 168 -9.22 1.48 12.03
N GLN A 169 -10.04 0.44 12.17
CA GLN A 169 -10.86 -0.09 11.08
C GLN A 169 -11.87 0.93 10.57
N ASP A 170 -12.51 1.69 11.48
CA ASP A 170 -13.40 2.81 11.12
C ASP A 170 -12.67 3.89 10.33
N GLU A 171 -11.44 4.23 10.72
CA GLU A 171 -10.65 5.22 9.98
C GLU A 171 -10.27 4.71 8.58
N MET A 172 -9.87 3.45 8.46
CA MET A 172 -9.59 2.82 7.16
C MET A 172 -10.84 2.83 6.27
N ARG A 173 -12.02 2.49 6.81
CA ARG A 173 -13.31 2.56 6.08
C ARG A 173 -13.67 3.99 5.66
N ALA A 174 -13.45 4.98 6.54
CA ALA A 174 -13.69 6.38 6.20
C ALA A 174 -12.77 6.85 5.07
N PHE A 175 -11.51 6.43 5.07
CA PHE A 175 -10.58 6.70 3.98
C PHE A 175 -11.00 6.01 2.68
N THR A 176 -11.46 4.75 2.75
CA THR A 176 -12.05 4.06 1.59
C THR A 176 -13.21 4.83 0.98
N ALA A 177 -14.15 5.31 1.80
CA ALA A 177 -15.29 6.08 1.33
C ALA A 177 -14.85 7.37 0.61
N PHE A 178 -13.85 8.06 1.16
CA PHE A 178 -13.23 9.23 0.53
C PHE A 178 -12.60 8.88 -0.83
N LEU A 179 -11.81 7.81 -0.93
CA LEU A 179 -11.20 7.38 -2.19
C LEU A 179 -12.26 7.01 -3.24
N LYS A 180 -13.33 6.32 -2.84
CA LYS A 180 -14.47 6.02 -3.70
C LYS A 180 -15.11 7.30 -4.22
N GLN A 181 -15.35 8.27 -3.34
CA GLN A 181 -15.90 9.56 -3.74
C GLN A 181 -14.99 10.25 -4.75
N LEU A 182 -13.67 10.34 -4.52
CA LEU A 182 -12.74 10.90 -5.50
C LEU A 182 -12.83 10.22 -6.88
N TYR A 183 -12.91 8.89 -6.89
CA TYR A 183 -12.99 8.15 -8.13
C TYR A 183 -14.30 8.40 -8.88
N PHE A 184 -15.45 8.36 -8.20
CA PHE A 184 -16.75 8.53 -8.85
C PHE A 184 -17.07 10.00 -9.16
N SER A 185 -16.68 10.94 -8.29
CA SER A 185 -16.93 12.39 -8.44
C SER A 185 -16.00 13.09 -9.43
N SER A 186 -14.97 12.43 -9.94
CA SER A 186 -13.98 13.05 -10.84
C SER A 186 -14.50 13.44 -12.25
N GLU A 187 -15.81 13.36 -12.56
CA GLU A 187 -16.38 13.95 -13.78
C GLU A 187 -17.82 14.50 -13.59
N ASP A 188 -17.92 15.83 -13.55
CA ASP A 188 -19.01 16.67 -14.09
C ASP A 188 -18.44 17.98 -14.70
N GLU A 189 -17.11 18.07 -14.93
CA GLU A 189 -16.48 19.17 -15.68
C GLU A 189 -15.87 18.61 -16.97
N GLY A 190 -16.70 18.55 -18.01
CA GLY A 190 -16.36 18.23 -19.39
C GLY A 190 -17.45 18.72 -20.32
#